data_AF-A0AAU3NGN3-F1
#
_entry.id   AF-A0AAU3NGN3-F1
#
_cell.length_a   1.000
_cell.length_b   1.000
_cell.length_c   1.000
_cell.angle_alpha   90.00
_cell.angle_beta   90.00
_cell.angle_gamma   90.00
#
_symmetry.space_group_name_H-M   'P 1'
#
loop_
_entity.id
_entity.type
_entity.pdbx_description
1 polymer ?
#
loop_
_entity_poly.entity_id
_entity_poly.type
_entity_poly.pdbx_seq_one_letter_code
_entity_poly.pdbx_strand_id
1 'polypeptide(L)'
;MCEANLKHRQQWSAPPLPPLGGLPAPLGRALPGPAARQCTAGGGNPGFLGLFEKPDRHEEEDMRRIALGLISAACGTVLAATPALADSPHFLFATNQVNQTTGALTTSFKEVGLGTGASSINITLTADGTALYQCFNNGGNHPKAKNKETVTTQLIASGTFRVRNGQTTGSLTVGPPGPGDFSCPSGQTLFLEKVTYTNTFVFDQAGTMKHATPDPIGTGTIHVPV
;
A
#
# COMPACT_ATOMS: atom_id res chain seq x y z
N MET A 1 -28.34 -52.10 -32.52
CA MET A 1 -29.02 -52.41 -31.24
C MET A 1 -28.72 -51.30 -30.25
N CYS A 2 -29.76 -50.70 -29.68
CA CYS A 2 -29.70 -49.68 -28.64
C CYS A 2 -29.72 -50.35 -27.27
N GLU A 3 -28.82 -49.97 -26.36
CA GLU A 3 -29.05 -50.14 -24.92
C GLU A 3 -28.31 -49.02 -24.17
N ALA A 4 -29.10 -48.02 -23.74
CA ALA A 4 -28.66 -46.94 -22.87
C ALA A 4 -28.88 -47.38 -21.41
N ASN A 5 -27.80 -47.47 -20.64
CA ASN A 5 -27.85 -47.87 -19.24
C ASN A 5 -28.02 -46.62 -18.34
N LEU A 6 -29.25 -46.45 -17.84
CA LEU A 6 -29.59 -45.54 -16.73
C LEU A 6 -29.07 -46.13 -15.42
N LYS A 7 -28.16 -45.45 -14.72
CA LYS A 7 -28.16 -45.36 -13.23
C LYS A 7 -27.01 -44.51 -12.68
N HIS A 8 -27.34 -43.32 -12.19
CA HIS A 8 -26.98 -42.77 -10.86
C HIS A 8 -27.13 -41.23 -10.88
N ARG A 9 -28.36 -40.74 -10.62
CA ARG A 9 -28.53 -39.40 -10.06
C ARG A 9 -28.27 -39.50 -8.56
N GLN A 10 -27.06 -39.13 -8.15
CA GLN A 10 -26.78 -38.76 -6.76
C GLN A 10 -27.54 -37.46 -6.46
N GLN A 11 -28.52 -37.56 -5.58
CA GLN A 11 -29.41 -36.50 -5.16
C GLN A 11 -28.67 -35.66 -4.12
N TRP A 12 -28.20 -34.48 -4.53
CA TRP A 12 -27.57 -33.53 -3.63
C TRP A 12 -28.64 -32.90 -2.74
N SER A 13 -28.68 -33.32 -1.48
CA SER A 13 -29.45 -32.65 -0.43
C SER A 13 -28.80 -31.29 -0.12
N ALA A 14 -29.54 -30.21 -0.35
CA ALA A 14 -29.10 -28.86 0.00
C ALA A 14 -28.93 -28.71 1.52
N PRO A 15 -27.93 -27.96 2.00
CA PRO A 15 -27.78 -27.65 3.42
C PRO A 15 -28.90 -26.72 3.91
N PRO A 16 -29.33 -26.84 5.19
CA PRO A 16 -30.35 -25.97 5.78
C PRO A 16 -29.87 -24.52 5.89
N LEU A 17 -30.76 -23.58 5.55
CA LEU A 17 -30.54 -22.14 5.68
C LEU A 17 -30.41 -21.74 7.16
N PRO A 18 -29.52 -20.80 7.51
CA PRO A 18 -29.45 -20.24 8.85
C PRO A 18 -30.69 -19.36 9.16
N PRO A 19 -31.11 -19.28 10.43
CA PRO A 19 -32.23 -18.43 10.84
C PRO A 19 -31.90 -16.94 10.67
N LEU A 20 -32.87 -16.20 10.13
CA LEU A 20 -32.87 -14.74 10.01
C LEU A 20 -32.94 -14.11 11.41
N GLY A 21 -31.77 -13.76 11.95
CA GLY A 21 -31.62 -12.96 13.17
C GLY A 21 -31.91 -11.48 12.89
N GLY A 22 -32.76 -10.89 13.74
CA GLY A 22 -33.40 -9.60 13.54
C GLY A 22 -32.48 -8.38 13.52
N LEU A 23 -32.94 -7.41 12.73
CA LEU A 23 -32.48 -6.03 12.67
C LEU A 23 -32.83 -5.28 13.97
N PRO A 24 -31.86 -4.63 14.65
CA PRO A 24 -32.17 -3.52 15.54
C PRO A 24 -32.35 -2.22 14.75
N ALA A 25 -33.41 -1.49 15.11
CA ALA A 25 -33.84 -0.22 14.54
C ALA A 25 -32.77 0.90 14.66
N PRO A 26 -32.78 1.89 13.75
CA PRO A 26 -31.87 3.02 13.80
C PRO A 26 -32.28 4.03 14.89
N LEU A 27 -31.40 4.23 15.86
CA LEU A 27 -31.47 5.39 16.77
C LEU A 27 -31.05 6.64 16.00
N GLY A 28 -31.97 7.60 15.95
CA GLY A 28 -31.84 8.85 15.22
C GLY A 28 -30.65 9.70 15.67
N ARG A 29 -30.03 10.36 14.68
CA ARG A 29 -29.16 11.50 14.91
C ARG A 29 -29.72 12.69 14.14
N ALA A 30 -30.07 13.71 14.91
CA ALA A 30 -30.49 15.01 14.46
C ALA A 30 -29.40 15.71 13.64
N LEU A 31 -29.80 16.29 12.51
CA LEU A 31 -29.20 17.48 11.91
C LEU A 31 -30.05 18.70 12.36
N PRO A 32 -29.69 19.96 12.06
CA PRO A 32 -28.38 20.60 11.91
C PRO A 32 -28.26 21.84 12.84
N GLY A 33 -27.05 22.32 13.10
CA GLY A 33 -26.81 23.61 13.75
C GLY A 33 -25.81 24.45 12.95
N PRO A 34 -26.19 25.64 12.43
CA PRO A 34 -25.27 26.51 11.70
C PRO A 34 -24.60 27.53 12.63
N ALA A 35 -23.47 28.05 12.14
CA ALA A 35 -22.92 29.37 12.40
C ALA A 35 -22.52 29.73 13.84
N ALA A 36 -21.21 29.73 14.09
CA ALA A 36 -20.60 30.65 15.04
C ALA A 36 -19.56 31.52 14.30
N ARG A 37 -20.02 32.72 13.91
CA ARG A 37 -19.18 33.93 13.84
C ARG A 37 -18.69 34.25 15.25
N GLN A 38 -17.43 34.64 15.39
CA GLN A 38 -16.90 35.52 16.44
C GLN A 38 -15.39 35.69 16.16
N CYS A 39 -14.71 36.77 16.49
CA CYS A 39 -15.09 38.16 16.73
C CYS A 39 -13.78 38.94 16.64
N THR A 40 -13.86 40.14 16.11
CA THR A 40 -12.85 41.19 16.18
C THR A 40 -12.44 41.46 17.63
N ALA A 41 -11.14 41.45 17.92
CA ALA A 41 -10.58 42.06 19.12
C ALA A 41 -9.97 43.40 18.74
N GLY A 42 -10.65 44.48 19.13
CA GLY A 42 -10.07 45.81 19.21
C GLY A 42 -9.19 45.94 20.45
N GLY A 43 -8.25 46.88 20.40
CA GLY A 43 -7.39 47.24 21.51
C GLY A 43 -6.65 48.54 21.20
N GLY A 44 -7.36 49.66 21.26
CA GLY A 44 -6.74 50.97 21.40
C GLY A 44 -6.57 51.28 22.89
N ASN A 45 -5.45 51.91 23.27
CA ASN A 45 -5.40 52.90 24.36
C ASN A 45 -4.06 53.69 24.34
N PRO A 46 -3.87 54.73 25.17
CA PRO A 46 -3.95 56.11 24.75
C PRO A 46 -2.63 56.87 24.95
N GLY A 47 -2.66 58.17 24.65
CA GLY A 47 -1.50 59.04 24.55
C GLY A 47 -0.67 59.24 25.82
N PHE A 48 0.58 59.61 25.59
CA PHE A 48 1.45 60.27 26.54
C PHE A 48 1.83 61.64 25.97
N LEU A 49 1.28 62.68 26.58
CA LEU A 49 1.67 64.08 26.44
C LEU A 49 2.98 64.30 27.21
N GLY A 50 4.02 64.76 26.53
CA GLY A 50 5.25 65.25 27.13
C GLY A 50 5.90 66.25 26.19
N LEU A 51 5.71 67.54 26.51
CA LEU A 51 6.26 68.72 25.85
C LEU A 51 7.80 68.82 26.00
N PHE A 52 8.35 69.80 25.25
CA PHE A 52 9.68 70.44 25.34
C PHE A 52 10.83 69.69 24.63
N GLU A 53 11.68 70.27 23.79
CA GLU A 53 11.99 71.68 23.47
C GLU A 53 12.62 71.73 22.06
N LYS A 54 12.45 72.84 21.36
CA LYS A 54 12.94 73.15 19.99
C LYS A 54 14.21 74.02 20.11
N PRO A 55 14.88 74.46 19.03
CA PRO A 55 15.48 73.81 17.85
C PRO A 55 17.03 73.91 17.89
N ASP A 56 17.73 73.32 16.92
CA ASP A 56 18.69 74.14 16.16
C ASP A 56 18.83 73.65 14.72
N ARG A 57 18.83 74.64 13.82
CA ARG A 57 18.89 74.48 12.37
C ARG A 57 20.35 74.46 11.96
N HIS A 58 20.81 73.37 11.36
CA HIS A 58 21.90 73.43 10.39
C HIS A 58 21.72 72.32 9.35
N GLU A 59 21.83 72.75 8.08
CA GLU A 59 22.17 71.92 6.92
C GLU A 59 21.06 71.05 6.31
N GLU A 60 20.14 71.80 5.71
CA GLU A 60 19.62 71.59 4.36
C GLU A 60 20.75 71.15 3.39
N GLU A 61 20.82 69.86 3.04
CA GLU A 61 21.10 69.39 1.66
C GLU A 61 21.12 67.86 1.46
N ASP A 62 21.21 67.03 2.51
CA ASP A 62 21.49 65.58 2.33
C ASP A 62 20.36 64.61 2.73
N MET A 63 19.14 65.11 2.97
CA MET A 63 17.97 64.24 3.28
C MET A 63 17.00 64.04 2.10
N ARG A 64 17.37 64.44 0.88
CA ARG A 64 16.55 64.16 -0.32
C ARG A 64 17.00 62.93 -1.10
N ARG A 65 18.22 62.45 -0.87
CA ARG A 65 18.78 61.27 -1.56
C ARG A 65 18.61 59.97 -0.79
N ILE A 66 18.52 60.05 0.55
CA ILE A 66 18.36 58.87 1.42
C ILE A 66 16.87 58.46 1.53
N ALA A 67 15.95 59.43 1.51
CA ALA A 67 14.51 59.15 1.56
C ALA A 67 13.95 58.49 0.28
N LEU A 68 14.63 58.61 -0.87
CA LEU A 68 14.24 57.96 -2.13
C LEU A 68 14.82 56.54 -2.28
N GLY A 69 15.87 56.18 -1.56
CA GLY A 69 16.49 54.84 -1.66
C GLY A 69 15.77 53.75 -0.87
N LEU A 70 15.01 54.11 0.16
CA LEU A 70 14.32 53.14 1.04
C LEU A 70 12.94 52.71 0.51
N ILE A 71 12.35 53.43 -0.45
CA ILE A 71 11.07 53.04 -1.09
C ILE A 71 11.29 52.07 -2.25
N SER A 72 12.48 52.05 -2.87
CA SER A 72 12.83 51.11 -3.96
C SER A 72 13.24 49.71 -3.49
N ALA A 73 13.45 49.49 -2.18
CA ALA A 73 13.88 48.20 -1.63
C ALA A 73 12.72 47.28 -1.18
N ALA A 74 11.46 47.73 -1.33
CA ALA A 74 10.26 46.95 -0.95
C ALA A 74 9.64 46.15 -2.12
N CYS A 75 10.24 46.19 -3.32
CA CYS A 75 9.75 45.52 -4.52
C CYS A 75 10.59 44.29 -4.91
N GLY A 76 11.13 43.58 -3.91
CA GLY A 76 12.17 42.56 -4.10
C GLY A 76 11.87 41.17 -3.53
N THR A 77 10.66 40.89 -3.06
CA THR A 77 10.29 39.54 -2.60
C THR A 77 9.36 38.88 -3.60
N VAL A 78 9.91 38.49 -4.76
CA VAL A 78 9.27 37.45 -5.57
C VAL A 78 9.37 36.18 -4.75
N LEU A 79 8.29 35.86 -4.04
CA LEU A 79 8.05 34.52 -3.50
C LEU A 79 8.16 33.58 -4.69
N ALA A 80 9.27 32.87 -4.79
CA ALA A 80 9.38 31.72 -5.66
C ALA A 80 8.35 30.71 -5.15
N ALA A 81 7.12 30.81 -5.65
CA ALA A 81 6.11 29.81 -5.46
C ALA A 81 6.66 28.55 -6.15
N THR A 82 7.26 27.67 -5.37
CA THR A 82 7.56 26.32 -5.83
C THR A 82 6.23 25.76 -6.34
N PRO A 83 6.10 25.40 -7.62
CA PRO A 83 4.88 24.77 -8.09
C PRO A 83 4.66 23.51 -7.27
N ALA A 84 3.66 23.56 -6.39
CA ALA A 84 3.14 22.36 -5.75
C ALA A 84 2.35 21.63 -6.83
N LEU A 85 3.03 20.78 -7.59
CA LEU A 85 2.35 19.80 -8.43
C LEU A 85 1.54 18.92 -7.47
N ALA A 86 0.22 19.00 -7.58
CA ALA A 86 -0.70 18.22 -6.75
C ALA A 86 -0.77 16.79 -7.30
N ASP A 87 0.32 16.03 -7.11
CA ASP A 87 0.34 14.61 -7.35
C ASP A 87 -0.48 13.91 -6.25
N SER A 88 -1.24 12.88 -6.63
CA SER A 88 -2.09 12.10 -5.70
C SER A 88 -1.93 10.60 -5.98
N PRO A 89 -0.76 10.03 -5.65
CA PRO A 89 -0.46 8.62 -5.89
C PRO A 89 -1.45 7.71 -5.19
N HIS A 90 -1.98 6.73 -5.93
CA HIS A 90 -2.75 5.64 -5.35
C HIS A 90 -2.77 4.42 -6.28
N PHE A 91 -2.80 3.24 -5.67
CA PHE A 91 -2.99 1.99 -6.41
C PHE A 91 -4.46 1.81 -6.81
N LEU A 92 -4.71 1.66 -8.12
CA LEU A 92 -6.01 1.25 -8.64
C LEU A 92 -6.30 -0.21 -8.29
N PHE A 93 -5.31 -1.08 -8.46
CA PHE A 93 -5.42 -2.49 -8.09
C PHE A 93 -4.08 -3.06 -7.66
N ALA A 94 -4.17 -4.11 -6.86
CA ALA A 94 -3.10 -5.05 -6.56
C ALA A 94 -3.74 -6.45 -6.51
N THR A 95 -3.27 -7.37 -7.35
CA THR A 95 -3.91 -8.66 -7.58
C THR A 95 -2.90 -9.78 -7.50
N ASN A 96 -3.17 -10.75 -6.63
CA ASN A 96 -2.32 -11.90 -6.42
C ASN A 96 -2.68 -13.06 -7.36
N GLN A 97 -1.64 -13.76 -7.80
CA GLN A 97 -1.73 -15.03 -8.49
C GLN A 97 -0.62 -15.94 -7.98
N VAL A 98 -0.93 -17.21 -7.71
CA VAL A 98 0.07 -18.21 -7.36
C VAL A 98 0.25 -19.18 -8.52
N ASN A 99 1.50 -19.43 -8.91
CA ASN A 99 1.84 -20.44 -9.89
C ASN A 99 1.65 -21.83 -9.27
N GLN A 100 0.73 -22.62 -9.85
CA GLN A 100 0.37 -23.95 -9.33
C GLN A 100 1.41 -25.03 -9.63
N THR A 101 2.50 -24.71 -10.32
CA THR A 101 3.59 -25.64 -10.65
C THR A 101 4.89 -25.30 -9.92
N THR A 102 5.09 -24.04 -9.52
CA THR A 102 6.31 -23.62 -8.78
C THR A 102 6.02 -23.16 -7.37
N GLY A 103 4.76 -22.84 -7.04
CA GLY A 103 4.37 -22.25 -5.76
C GLY A 103 4.71 -20.76 -5.63
N ALA A 104 5.27 -20.10 -6.65
CA ALA A 104 5.65 -18.69 -6.59
C ALA A 104 4.41 -17.76 -6.60
N LEU A 105 4.43 -16.72 -5.76
CA LEU A 105 3.44 -15.65 -5.74
C LEU A 105 3.85 -14.56 -6.74
N THR A 106 2.92 -14.14 -7.59
CA THR A 106 3.04 -12.95 -8.44
C THR A 106 1.93 -11.98 -8.10
N THR A 107 2.30 -10.74 -7.75
CA THR A 107 1.36 -9.66 -7.49
C THR A 107 1.45 -8.64 -8.61
N SER A 108 0.37 -8.49 -9.37
CA SER A 108 0.24 -7.49 -10.42
C SER A 108 -0.43 -6.24 -9.86
N PHE A 109 0.05 -5.05 -10.22
CA PHE A 109 -0.47 -3.81 -9.70
C PHE A 109 -0.57 -2.73 -10.77
N LYS A 110 -1.37 -1.72 -10.48
CA LYS A 110 -1.39 -0.47 -11.22
C LYS A 110 -1.51 0.70 -10.26
N GLU A 111 -0.62 1.65 -10.41
CA GLU A 111 -0.58 2.89 -9.65
C GLU A 111 -0.78 4.08 -10.59
N VAL A 112 -1.57 5.05 -10.14
CA VAL A 112 -1.90 6.26 -10.89
C VAL A 112 -1.77 7.48 -9.99
N GLY A 113 -1.79 8.68 -10.58
CA GLY A 113 -1.67 9.93 -9.84
C GLY A 113 -0.22 10.30 -9.52
N LEU A 114 0.75 9.72 -10.23
CA LEU A 114 2.19 9.95 -10.08
C LEU A 114 2.71 11.25 -10.75
N GLY A 115 1.80 12.08 -11.28
CA GLY A 115 2.17 13.31 -11.97
C GLY A 115 2.92 13.11 -13.29
N THR A 116 3.50 14.19 -13.79
CA THR A 116 4.34 14.17 -15.01
C THR A 116 5.84 14.35 -14.71
N GLY A 117 6.20 14.61 -13.45
CA GLY A 117 7.58 14.85 -13.04
C GLY A 117 8.41 13.60 -12.81
N ALA A 118 7.79 12.47 -12.45
CA ALA A 118 8.49 11.21 -12.21
C ALA A 118 8.66 10.40 -13.51
N SER A 119 9.89 9.95 -13.79
CA SER A 119 10.18 9.03 -14.90
C SER A 119 10.06 7.55 -14.51
N SER A 120 10.19 7.26 -13.21
CA SER A 120 10.17 5.92 -12.63
C SER A 120 9.83 5.96 -11.15
N ILE A 121 9.30 4.86 -10.62
CA ILE A 121 8.98 4.68 -9.21
C ILE A 121 9.42 3.28 -8.75
N ASN A 122 9.88 3.19 -7.50
CA ASN A 122 10.17 1.91 -6.87
C ASN A 122 8.92 1.40 -6.17
N ILE A 123 8.59 0.14 -6.47
CA ILE A 123 7.47 -0.59 -5.86
C ILE A 123 8.04 -1.80 -5.17
N THR A 124 7.55 -2.08 -3.97
CA THR A 124 7.92 -3.24 -3.18
C THR A 124 6.69 -4.04 -2.82
N LEU A 125 6.82 -5.37 -2.89
CA LEU A 125 5.87 -6.36 -2.46
C LEU A 125 6.37 -6.99 -1.17
N THR A 126 5.52 -7.05 -0.14
CA THR A 126 5.70 -7.88 1.06
C THR A 126 4.62 -8.94 1.13
N ALA A 127 4.97 -10.15 1.57
CA ALA A 127 4.04 -11.24 1.82
C ALA A 127 4.57 -12.16 2.92
N ASP A 128 3.70 -12.72 3.74
CA ASP A 128 4.05 -13.83 4.63
C ASP A 128 3.82 -15.15 3.88
N GLY A 129 4.89 -15.84 3.54
CA GLY A 129 4.83 -17.13 2.84
C GLY A 129 4.93 -18.30 3.83
N THR A 130 4.12 -19.33 3.62
CA THR A 130 4.19 -20.61 4.34
C THR A 130 4.29 -21.75 3.33
N ALA A 131 5.39 -22.51 3.36
CA ALA A 131 5.64 -23.66 2.50
C ALA A 131 5.64 -24.97 3.32
N LEU A 132 4.95 -25.99 2.80
CA LEU A 132 4.99 -27.35 3.32
C LEU A 132 5.92 -28.19 2.47
N TYR A 133 6.95 -28.74 3.10
CA TYR A 133 7.92 -29.63 2.52
C TYR A 133 7.72 -31.05 3.03
N GLN A 134 7.89 -32.04 2.15
CA GLN A 134 7.85 -33.45 2.52
C GLN A 134 8.89 -34.27 1.77
N CYS A 135 9.44 -35.28 2.43
CA CYS A 135 10.33 -36.24 1.80
C CYS A 135 9.55 -37.43 1.23
N PHE A 136 9.95 -37.89 0.06
CA PHE A 136 9.38 -39.08 -0.59
C PHE A 136 10.48 -40.06 -0.96
N ASN A 137 10.23 -41.36 -0.74
CA ASN A 137 11.10 -42.41 -1.26
C ASN A 137 10.80 -42.70 -2.74
N ASN A 138 11.72 -43.38 -3.43
CA ASN A 138 11.58 -43.76 -4.84
C ASN A 138 10.36 -44.66 -5.15
N GLY A 139 9.72 -45.22 -4.11
CA GLY A 139 8.53 -46.08 -4.23
C GLY A 139 7.21 -45.35 -4.00
N GLY A 140 7.21 -44.03 -3.79
CA GLY A 140 5.99 -43.23 -3.57
C GLY A 140 5.25 -43.51 -2.25
N ASN A 141 5.85 -44.26 -1.32
CA ASN A 141 5.22 -44.69 -0.06
C ASN A 141 5.63 -43.76 1.09
N HIS A 142 4.66 -43.23 1.86
CA HIS A 142 4.98 -42.41 3.04
C HIS A 142 3.90 -42.41 4.14
N PRO A 143 4.23 -42.86 5.37
CA PRO A 143 3.42 -42.50 6.54
C PRO A 143 4.28 -42.25 7.80
N LYS A 144 5.05 -41.15 7.89
CA LYS A 144 5.64 -40.69 9.17
C LYS A 144 5.73 -39.16 9.25
N ALA A 145 5.44 -38.60 10.42
CA ALA A 145 5.40 -37.15 10.67
C ALA A 145 6.78 -36.47 10.65
N LYS A 146 7.87 -37.20 10.93
CA LYS A 146 9.24 -36.64 10.96
C LYS A 146 9.79 -36.18 9.59
N ASN A 147 9.12 -36.53 8.50
CA ASN A 147 9.55 -36.21 7.14
C ASN A 147 8.71 -35.09 6.52
N LYS A 148 8.14 -34.23 7.36
CA LYS A 148 7.38 -33.05 6.94
C LYS A 148 7.90 -31.84 7.70
N GLU A 149 8.09 -30.74 7.00
CA GLU A 149 8.49 -29.47 7.59
C GLU A 149 7.58 -28.36 7.06
N THR A 150 7.18 -27.44 7.92
CA THR A 150 6.44 -26.24 7.51
C THR A 150 7.30 -25.02 7.80
N VAL A 151 7.69 -24.31 6.75
CA VAL A 151 8.53 -23.12 6.84
C VAL A 151 7.67 -21.89 6.59
N THR A 152 7.69 -20.94 7.54
CA THR A 152 7.03 -19.65 7.41
C THR A 152 8.07 -18.54 7.43
N THR A 153 8.03 -17.64 6.46
CA THR A 153 8.99 -16.53 6.34
C THR A 153 8.36 -15.33 5.65
N GLN A 154 8.75 -14.12 6.07
CA GLN A 154 8.39 -12.90 5.37
C GLN A 154 9.22 -12.77 4.08
N LEU A 155 8.53 -12.56 2.97
CA LEU A 155 9.11 -12.42 1.64
C LEU A 155 8.98 -10.97 1.18
N ILE A 156 10.05 -10.48 0.54
CA ILE A 156 10.12 -9.11 0.03
C ILE A 156 10.69 -9.15 -1.40
N ALA A 157 10.03 -8.48 -2.35
CA ALA A 157 10.58 -8.20 -3.67
C ALA A 157 10.39 -6.71 -4.00
N SER A 158 11.39 -6.10 -4.63
CA SER A 158 11.30 -4.71 -5.09
C SER A 158 11.65 -4.62 -6.56
N GLY A 159 11.09 -3.63 -7.25
CA GLY A 159 11.40 -3.34 -8.64
C GLY A 159 11.20 -1.87 -8.96
N THR A 160 11.95 -1.38 -9.96
CA THR A 160 11.79 -0.04 -10.49
C THR A 160 10.93 -0.11 -11.75
N PHE A 161 9.83 0.63 -11.74
CA PHE A 161 8.86 0.64 -12.83
C PHE A 161 8.80 2.01 -13.49
N ARG A 162 8.71 2.02 -14.82
CA ARG A 162 8.79 3.24 -15.61
C ARG A 162 7.41 3.93 -15.64
N VAL A 163 7.38 5.21 -15.27
CA VAL A 163 6.15 6.01 -15.21
C VAL A 163 5.84 6.60 -16.59
N ARG A 164 4.57 6.51 -17.00
CA ARG A 164 4.05 7.08 -18.25
C ARG A 164 2.72 7.73 -17.99
N ASN A 165 2.61 9.02 -18.31
CA ASN A 165 1.36 9.79 -18.16
C ASN A 165 0.78 9.67 -16.73
N GLY A 166 1.64 9.80 -15.71
CA GLY A 166 1.24 9.72 -14.30
C GLY A 166 0.77 8.36 -13.81
N GLN A 167 1.11 7.28 -14.50
CA GLN A 167 0.79 5.93 -14.08
C GLN A 167 1.95 4.95 -14.33
N THR A 168 1.93 3.85 -13.58
CA THR A 168 2.78 2.69 -13.81
C THR A 168 1.96 1.41 -13.61
N THR A 169 2.31 0.36 -14.37
CA THR A 169 1.71 -0.97 -14.27
C THR A 169 2.84 -1.98 -14.31
N GLY A 170 2.76 -2.99 -13.45
CA GLY A 170 3.80 -4.02 -13.39
C GLY A 170 3.39 -5.19 -12.51
N SER A 171 4.35 -6.09 -12.30
CA SER A 171 4.22 -7.20 -11.39
C SER A 171 5.52 -7.44 -10.65
N LEU A 172 5.40 -8.00 -9.44
CA LEU A 172 6.51 -8.48 -8.63
C LEU A 172 6.25 -9.95 -8.30
N THR A 173 7.32 -10.75 -8.24
CA THR A 173 7.25 -12.18 -7.94
C THR A 173 8.12 -12.51 -6.73
N VAL A 174 7.60 -13.31 -5.80
CA VAL A 174 8.29 -13.80 -4.60
C VAL A 174 8.00 -15.27 -4.35
N GLY A 175 8.85 -15.89 -3.54
CA GLY A 175 8.62 -17.21 -2.98
C GLY A 175 8.77 -18.37 -3.98
N PRO A 176 8.45 -19.60 -3.55
CA PRO A 176 8.07 -19.97 -2.17
C PRO A 176 9.23 -19.82 -1.17
N PRO A 177 8.94 -19.71 0.14
CA PRO A 177 9.99 -19.82 1.17
C PRO A 177 10.74 -21.14 0.97
N GLY A 178 12.07 -21.12 0.97
CA GLY A 178 12.90 -22.32 0.85
C GLY A 178 12.80 -23.26 2.06
N PRO A 179 13.33 -24.49 1.98
CA PRO A 179 13.25 -25.47 3.08
C PRO A 179 14.16 -25.15 4.27
N GLY A 180 15.02 -24.13 4.18
CA GLY A 180 16.02 -23.84 5.20
C GLY A 180 17.00 -25.00 5.35
N ASP A 181 17.19 -25.46 6.59
CA ASP A 181 18.08 -26.59 6.92
C ASP A 181 17.40 -27.97 6.80
N PHE A 182 16.11 -28.00 6.42
CA PHE A 182 15.39 -29.25 6.27
C PHE A 182 15.91 -30.04 5.06
N SER A 183 16.38 -31.26 5.32
CA SER A 183 16.91 -32.16 4.31
C SER A 183 16.40 -33.58 4.53
N CYS A 184 16.26 -34.32 3.43
CA CYS A 184 15.77 -35.69 3.47
C CYS A 184 16.90 -36.69 3.74
N PRO A 185 16.65 -37.74 4.56
CA PRO A 185 17.60 -38.83 4.73
C PRO A 185 17.93 -39.54 3.41
N SER A 186 19.08 -40.21 3.35
CA SER A 186 19.53 -40.96 2.17
C SER A 186 18.44 -41.90 1.63
N GLY A 187 18.22 -41.85 0.30
CA GLY A 187 17.21 -42.63 -0.39
C GLY A 187 15.82 -41.97 -0.48
N GLN A 188 15.72 -40.69 -0.13
CA GLN A 188 14.51 -39.87 -0.27
C GLN A 188 14.81 -38.55 -0.98
N THR A 189 13.80 -38.00 -1.64
CA THR A 189 13.84 -36.71 -2.35
C THR A 189 12.90 -35.73 -1.67
N LEU A 190 13.32 -34.47 -1.59
CA LEU A 190 12.56 -33.38 -1.01
C LEU A 190 11.58 -32.81 -2.03
N PHE A 191 10.33 -32.64 -1.62
CA PHE A 191 9.29 -32.03 -2.45
C PHE A 191 8.59 -30.90 -1.70
N LEU A 192 8.28 -29.85 -2.44
CA LEU A 192 7.33 -28.82 -2.04
C LEU A 192 5.92 -29.30 -2.36
N GLU A 193 5.06 -29.27 -1.35
CA GLU A 193 3.75 -29.92 -1.38
C GLU A 193 2.59 -28.94 -1.35
N LYS A 194 2.78 -27.80 -0.68
CA LYS A 194 1.78 -26.75 -0.60
C LYS A 194 2.44 -25.43 -0.25
N VAL A 195 1.92 -24.33 -0.80
CA VAL A 195 2.31 -22.98 -0.41
C VAL A 195 1.07 -22.15 -0.11
N THR A 196 1.14 -21.32 0.91
CA THR A 196 0.11 -20.32 1.24
C THR A 196 0.78 -18.97 1.49
N TYR A 197 0.16 -17.90 1.04
CA TYR A 197 0.59 -16.52 1.21
C TYR A 197 -0.52 -15.74 1.90
N THR A 198 -0.12 -14.94 2.89
CA THR A 198 -0.97 -14.02 3.65
C THR A 198 -0.33 -12.65 3.76
N ASN A 199 -1.10 -11.64 4.19
CA ASN A 199 -0.61 -10.30 4.48
C ASN A 199 0.17 -9.70 3.30
N THR A 200 -0.44 -9.75 2.12
CA THR A 200 0.18 -9.34 0.87
C THR A 200 -0.04 -7.86 0.58
N PHE A 201 1.02 -7.06 0.58
CA PHE A 201 0.93 -5.62 0.35
C PHE A 201 1.91 -5.16 -0.72
N VAL A 202 1.47 -4.23 -1.56
CA VAL A 202 2.37 -3.42 -2.39
C VAL A 202 2.50 -2.03 -1.80
N PHE A 203 3.70 -1.48 -1.81
CA PHE A 203 4.00 -0.12 -1.40
C PHE A 203 4.92 0.57 -2.39
N ASP A 204 4.71 1.87 -2.57
CA ASP A 204 5.63 2.72 -3.31
C ASP A 204 6.68 3.35 -2.37
N GLN A 205 7.64 4.05 -2.94
CA GLN A 205 8.67 4.80 -2.17
C GLN A 205 8.13 6.06 -1.47
N ALA A 206 6.90 6.51 -1.78
CA ALA A 206 6.27 7.68 -1.20
C ALA A 206 5.34 7.33 -0.01
N GLY A 207 5.18 6.04 0.31
CA GLY A 207 4.35 5.54 1.40
C GLY A 207 2.92 5.18 1.02
N THR A 208 2.55 5.24 -0.26
CA THR A 208 1.29 4.71 -0.78
C THR A 208 1.31 3.20 -0.61
N MET A 209 0.23 2.61 -0.10
CA MET A 209 0.13 1.16 0.07
C MET A 209 -1.21 0.60 -0.40
N LYS A 210 -1.21 -0.67 -0.82
CA LYS A 210 -2.42 -1.40 -1.17
C LYS A 210 -2.32 -2.86 -0.77
N HIS A 211 -3.37 -3.34 -0.09
CA HIS A 211 -3.59 -4.77 0.13
C HIS A 211 -3.91 -5.46 -1.20
N ALA A 212 -3.12 -6.46 -1.56
CA ALA A 212 -3.36 -7.27 -2.74
C ALA A 212 -4.44 -8.34 -2.49
N THR A 213 -5.25 -8.63 -3.50
CA THR A 213 -6.33 -9.64 -3.40
C THR A 213 -6.24 -10.67 -4.53
N PRO A 214 -6.64 -11.94 -4.31
CA PRO A 214 -7.14 -12.49 -3.06
C PRO A 214 -6.03 -12.70 -2.01
N ASP A 215 -6.42 -12.64 -0.75
CA ASP A 215 -5.58 -12.87 0.43
C ASP A 215 -6.49 -13.45 1.55
N PRO A 216 -6.22 -14.66 2.07
CA PRO A 216 -5.12 -15.56 1.72
C PRO A 216 -5.22 -16.13 0.30
N ILE A 217 -4.06 -16.50 -0.28
CA ILE A 217 -3.96 -17.24 -1.53
C ILE A 217 -2.94 -18.36 -1.39
N GLY A 218 -3.14 -19.49 -2.06
CA GLY A 218 -2.18 -20.59 -2.01
C GLY A 218 -2.31 -21.52 -3.20
N THR A 219 -1.47 -22.54 -3.20
CA THR A 219 -1.61 -23.66 -4.12
C THR A 219 -2.60 -24.69 -3.59
N GLY A 220 -3.11 -25.52 -4.50
CA GLY A 220 -3.56 -26.85 -4.13
C GLY A 220 -2.38 -27.72 -3.66
N THR A 221 -2.60 -29.03 -3.60
CA THR A 221 -1.47 -29.97 -3.47
C THR A 221 -0.63 -29.90 -4.75
N ILE A 222 0.65 -29.60 -4.58
CA ILE A 222 1.66 -29.59 -5.64
C ILE A 222 2.71 -30.66 -5.31
N HIS A 223 3.54 -31.05 -6.27
CA HIS A 223 4.61 -32.01 -6.04
C HIS A 223 5.83 -31.56 -6.85
N VAL A 224 6.57 -30.62 -6.26
CA VAL A 224 7.67 -29.92 -6.95
C VAL A 224 8.98 -30.36 -6.30
N PRO A 225 9.90 -31.00 -7.03
CA PRO A 225 11.21 -31.36 -6.48
C PRO A 225 11.99 -30.08 -6.14
N VAL A 226 12.66 -30.10 -4.99
CA VAL A 226 13.41 -28.97 -4.40
C VAL A 226 14.90 -29.18 -4.52
#